data_AF-A0A9X4HC92-F1
#
_entry.id   AF-A0A9X4HC92-F1
#
_cell.length_a   1.000
_cell.length_b   1.000
_cell.length_c   1.000
_cell.angle_alpha   90.00
_cell.angle_beta   90.00
_cell.angle_gamma   90.00
#
_symmetry.space_group_name_H-M   'P 1'
#
loop_
_entity.id
_entity.type
_entity.pdbx_description
1 polymer ?
#
loop_
_entity_poly.entity_id
_entity_poly.type
_entity_poly.pdbx_seq_one_letter_code
_entity_poly.pdbx_strand_id
1 'polypeptide(L)'
;MLTGSSTVALLALEIAKRFEQQNPGVRIDVQSGGSSRGVADAPSGLAGIGMVSRALKPEENKLTAHVIAMDGVGIIAHSGNPVRSLTDAQIKAIYTGRITNWNAVGGKDGRITVVNKAEGRSTLELFLQHFALKNSEIKPQVVIGENQQGIKTVAGNPGAIGYVSIGSAEFEEAQGTPIKLLPMAGVAASVANVRNGRFPLARPLNLVTKGAPAGWSRRFIDFARSGKVNDLVEAQFFRWLSPMMALPAAGAASILLLVLGFLLREAWPLLDGAGWLRFFADQGWHPLENLFGLAPMLWATLAAASGALLLAAPVGLAGVIFTRFFAPPPVARLYRMMLALLAGIPSVVYCLWGLTVLVRLIARWQAPGASLRAAILILALMIVPTVAPVLPR
;
A
#
# COMPACT_ATOMS: atom_id res chain seq x y z
N MET A 1 -13.37 24.27 2.38
CA MET A 1 -12.54 24.27 1.17
C MET A 1 -11.85 22.93 1.02
N LEU A 2 -11.88 22.37 -0.20
CA LEU A 2 -11.20 21.16 -0.64
C LEU A 2 -10.12 21.55 -1.65
N THR A 3 -8.91 21.00 -1.55
CA THR A 3 -7.86 21.24 -2.56
C THR A 3 -7.18 19.95 -2.99
N GLY A 4 -6.77 19.85 -4.25
CA GLY A 4 -5.85 18.80 -4.70
C GLY A 4 -6.21 18.12 -6.02
N SER A 5 -6.31 16.79 -6.01
CA SER A 5 -6.45 15.94 -7.19
C SER A 5 -7.54 16.39 -8.16
N SER A 6 -7.19 16.64 -9.43
CA SER A 6 -8.16 16.98 -10.48
C SER A 6 -9.16 15.85 -10.75
N THR A 7 -8.73 14.58 -10.66
CA THR A 7 -9.63 13.42 -10.80
C THR A 7 -10.68 13.38 -9.70
N VAL A 8 -10.31 13.75 -8.47
CA VAL A 8 -11.24 13.74 -7.33
C VAL A 8 -12.10 15.01 -7.35
N ALA A 9 -11.58 16.13 -7.85
CA ALA A 9 -12.28 17.41 -7.91
C ALA A 9 -13.61 17.32 -8.68
N LEU A 10 -13.66 16.60 -9.81
CA LEU A 10 -14.89 16.41 -10.58
C LEU A 10 -16.00 15.75 -9.74
N LEU A 11 -15.67 14.64 -9.09
CA LEU A 11 -16.60 13.94 -8.19
C LEU A 11 -16.93 14.79 -6.95
N ALA A 12 -15.93 15.43 -6.36
CA ALA A 12 -16.09 16.24 -5.15
C ALA A 12 -16.99 17.46 -5.39
N LEU A 13 -16.96 18.07 -6.59
CA LEU A 13 -17.85 19.17 -6.98
C LEU A 13 -19.32 18.74 -6.97
N GLU A 14 -19.64 17.60 -7.58
CA GLU A 14 -21.02 17.09 -7.59
C GLU A 14 -21.50 16.66 -6.21
N ILE A 15 -20.62 16.02 -5.42
CA ILE A 15 -20.92 15.68 -4.02
C ILE A 15 -21.14 16.95 -3.20
N ALA A 16 -20.30 17.97 -3.37
CA ALA A 16 -20.41 19.27 -2.70
C ALA A 16 -21.74 19.95 -3.01
N LYS A 17 -22.10 20.05 -4.30
CA LYS A 17 -23.36 20.65 -4.74
C LYS A 17 -24.57 19.97 -4.09
N ARG A 18 -24.60 18.63 -4.05
CA ARG A 18 -25.68 17.89 -3.40
C ARG A 18 -25.69 18.04 -1.88
N PHE A 19 -24.51 18.10 -1.26
CA PHE A 19 -24.39 18.32 0.18
C PHE A 19 -24.89 19.71 0.59
N GLU A 20 -24.56 20.75 -0.17
CA GLU A 20 -25.03 22.13 0.05
C GLU A 20 -26.56 22.23 -0.05
N GLN A 21 -27.18 21.52 -1.01
CA GLN A 21 -28.64 21.47 -1.14
C GLN A 21 -29.32 20.88 0.10
N GLN A 22 -28.67 19.93 0.79
CA GLN A 22 -29.19 19.30 2.00
C GLN A 22 -28.83 20.06 3.29
N ASN A 23 -27.93 21.03 3.22
CA ASN A 23 -27.44 21.78 4.38
C ASN A 23 -27.41 23.28 4.06
N PRO A 24 -28.55 23.98 4.18
CA PRO A 24 -28.61 25.42 3.97
C PRO A 24 -27.61 26.16 4.86
N GLY A 25 -26.88 27.12 4.28
CA GLY A 25 -25.85 27.91 4.99
C GLY A 25 -24.44 27.32 4.94
N VAL A 26 -24.25 26.13 4.37
CA VAL A 26 -22.91 25.55 4.13
C VAL A 26 -22.46 25.90 2.71
N ARG A 27 -21.17 26.26 2.57
CA ARG A 27 -20.50 26.42 1.27
C ARG A 27 -19.20 25.62 1.22
N ILE A 28 -19.00 24.92 0.13
CA ILE A 28 -17.88 24.02 -0.13
C ILE A 28 -17.21 24.45 -1.42
N ASP A 29 -16.10 25.17 -1.29
CA ASP A 29 -15.22 25.47 -2.42
C ASP A 29 -14.30 24.27 -2.72
N VAL A 30 -14.21 23.88 -3.99
CA VAL A 30 -13.40 22.75 -4.48
C VAL A 30 -12.40 23.27 -5.50
N GLN A 31 -11.10 23.16 -5.18
CA GLN A 31 -10.03 23.63 -6.04
C GLN A 31 -9.11 22.49 -6.52
N SER A 32 -8.93 22.39 -7.83
CA SER A 32 -7.97 21.48 -8.46
C SER A 32 -6.52 21.99 -8.26
N GLY A 33 -5.55 21.07 -8.33
CA GLY A 33 -4.13 21.40 -8.21
C GLY A 33 -3.18 20.19 -8.14
N GLY A 34 -3.69 18.96 -8.23
CA GLY A 34 -2.89 17.74 -8.12
C GLY A 34 -2.83 17.20 -6.69
N SER A 35 -2.57 15.90 -6.54
CA SER A 35 -2.61 15.27 -5.20
C SER A 35 -1.51 15.74 -4.27
N SER A 36 -0.34 16.13 -4.79
CA SER A 36 0.72 16.72 -3.96
C SER A 36 0.25 17.99 -3.25
N ARG A 37 -0.56 18.84 -3.91
CA ARG A 37 -1.20 20.00 -3.28
C ARG A 37 -2.15 19.56 -2.16
N GLY A 38 -2.99 18.55 -2.40
CA GLY A 38 -3.91 18.05 -1.37
C GLY A 38 -3.20 17.51 -0.12
N VAL A 39 -2.05 16.85 -0.30
CA VAL A 39 -1.20 16.36 0.81
C VAL A 39 -0.52 17.51 1.56
N ALA A 40 -0.16 18.60 0.87
CA ALA A 40 0.50 19.76 1.48
C ALA A 40 -0.48 20.72 2.19
N ASP A 41 -1.67 20.94 1.61
CA ASP A 41 -2.65 21.92 2.08
C ASP A 41 -3.46 21.42 3.28
N ALA A 42 -3.79 20.12 3.35
CA ALA A 42 -4.58 19.56 4.44
C ALA A 42 -3.90 19.63 5.83
N PRO A 43 -2.61 19.28 5.99
CA PRO A 43 -1.96 19.31 7.30
C PRO A 43 -1.52 20.73 7.73
N SER A 44 -1.34 21.65 6.77
CA SER A 44 -1.05 23.07 7.02
C SER A 44 -2.30 23.88 7.40
N GLY A 45 -3.49 23.32 7.21
CA GLY A 45 -4.76 23.99 7.51
C GLY A 45 -5.21 24.96 6.41
N LEU A 46 -4.48 25.05 5.30
CA LEU A 46 -4.90 25.81 4.13
C LEU A 46 -6.19 25.25 3.54
N ALA A 47 -6.38 23.92 3.58
CA ALA A 47 -7.63 23.26 3.23
C ALA A 47 -8.13 22.41 4.39
N GLY A 48 -9.44 22.39 4.61
CA GLY A 48 -10.05 21.52 5.62
C GLY A 48 -10.01 20.04 5.21
N ILE A 49 -9.98 19.77 3.90
CA ILE A 49 -9.90 18.43 3.32
C ILE A 49 -8.99 18.50 2.07
N GLY A 50 -8.02 17.59 1.99
CA GLY A 50 -7.21 17.40 0.79
C GLY A 50 -7.81 16.32 -0.13
N MET A 51 -7.55 16.42 -1.43
CA MET A 51 -7.99 15.46 -2.44
C MET A 51 -6.80 14.70 -3.03
N VAL A 52 -6.78 13.38 -2.91
CA VAL A 52 -5.63 12.53 -3.28
C VAL A 52 -6.08 11.33 -4.12
N SER A 53 -5.56 11.17 -5.34
CA SER A 53 -5.92 10.07 -6.26
C SER A 53 -4.86 8.96 -6.28
N ARG A 54 -4.45 8.53 -5.08
CA ARG A 54 -3.54 7.41 -4.82
C ARG A 54 -3.60 7.03 -3.34
N ALA A 55 -2.99 5.90 -2.99
CA ALA A 55 -2.72 5.58 -1.60
C ALA A 55 -1.80 6.63 -0.96
N LEU A 56 -1.95 6.84 0.35
CA LEU A 56 -1.01 7.67 1.11
C LEU A 56 0.36 6.97 1.16
N LYS A 57 1.41 7.77 1.09
CA LYS A 57 2.80 7.30 1.25
C LYS A 57 3.11 7.11 2.74
N PRO A 58 4.08 6.26 3.11
CA PRO A 58 4.46 6.04 4.50
C PRO A 58 4.86 7.34 5.24
N GLU A 59 5.43 8.30 4.53
CA GLU A 59 5.85 9.60 5.08
C GLU A 59 4.66 10.55 5.35
N GLU A 60 3.48 10.26 4.79
CA GLU A 60 2.25 11.05 4.92
C GLU A 60 1.42 10.64 6.16
N ASN A 61 2.09 10.11 7.19
CA ASN A 61 1.49 9.51 8.39
C ASN A 61 0.66 10.45 9.28
N LYS A 62 0.72 11.77 9.03
CA LYS A 62 -0.12 12.77 9.72
C LYS A 62 -1.51 12.91 9.10
N LEU A 63 -1.73 12.26 7.96
CA LEU A 63 -2.99 12.31 7.23
C LEU A 63 -3.79 11.03 7.44
N THR A 64 -5.09 11.21 7.59
CA THR A 64 -6.06 10.12 7.56
C THR A 64 -6.71 10.10 6.19
N ALA A 65 -6.65 8.97 5.49
CA ALA A 65 -7.32 8.79 4.21
C ALA A 65 -8.74 8.26 4.39
N HIS A 66 -9.67 8.87 3.69
CA HIS A 66 -11.07 8.48 3.60
C HIS A 66 -11.38 8.17 2.15
N VAL A 67 -11.36 6.89 1.79
CA VAL A 67 -11.60 6.45 0.41
C VAL A 67 -13.07 6.68 0.06
N ILE A 68 -13.33 7.44 -0.99
CA ILE A 68 -14.69 7.73 -1.49
C ILE A 68 -15.03 6.92 -2.75
N ALA A 69 -14.01 6.60 -3.55
CA ALA A 69 -14.18 5.86 -4.79
C ALA A 69 -12.87 5.20 -5.21
N MET A 70 -12.92 4.43 -6.29
CA MET A 70 -11.74 3.87 -6.94
C MET A 70 -11.76 4.22 -8.43
N ASP A 71 -10.58 4.40 -8.98
CA ASP A 71 -10.31 4.73 -10.38
C ASP A 71 -9.20 3.84 -10.93
N GLY A 72 -8.99 3.84 -12.25
CA GLY A 72 -7.85 3.20 -12.88
C GLY A 72 -7.09 4.17 -13.78
N VAL A 73 -5.80 3.91 -14.01
CA VAL A 73 -5.01 4.64 -15.00
C VAL A 73 -4.87 3.79 -16.25
N GLY A 74 -5.51 4.24 -17.33
CA GLY A 74 -5.53 3.55 -18.62
C GLY A 74 -4.61 4.23 -19.63
N ILE A 75 -4.05 3.42 -20.53
CA ILE A 75 -3.35 3.93 -21.71
C ILE A 75 -4.40 4.28 -22.77
N ILE A 76 -4.29 5.47 -23.34
CA ILE A 76 -5.14 5.95 -24.43
C ILE A 76 -4.32 6.13 -25.70
N ALA A 77 -4.96 5.84 -26.83
CA ALA A 77 -4.49 6.16 -28.17
C ALA A 77 -5.65 6.77 -28.97
N HIS A 78 -5.35 7.38 -30.11
CA HIS A 78 -6.39 7.87 -31.01
C HIS A 78 -7.22 6.70 -31.57
N SER A 79 -8.53 6.91 -31.76
CA SER A 79 -9.46 5.87 -32.24
C SER A 79 -9.03 5.29 -33.60
N GLY A 80 -8.54 6.14 -34.51
CA GLY A 80 -8.02 5.76 -35.83
C GLY A 80 -6.65 5.06 -35.87
N ASN A 81 -5.96 4.91 -34.73
CA ASN A 81 -4.73 4.12 -34.67
C ASN A 81 -5.10 2.62 -34.69
N PRO A 82 -4.53 1.76 -35.56
CA PRO A 82 -4.96 0.36 -35.64
C PRO A 82 -4.47 -0.52 -34.48
N VAL A 83 -3.50 -0.09 -33.68
CA VAL A 83 -2.94 -0.89 -32.56
C VAL A 83 -4.04 -1.19 -31.54
N ARG A 84 -4.28 -2.48 -31.24
CA ARG A 84 -5.36 -2.92 -30.34
C ARG A 84 -4.90 -3.19 -28.92
N SER A 85 -3.64 -3.56 -28.73
CA SER A 85 -3.06 -3.87 -27.43
C SER A 85 -1.55 -3.62 -27.45
N LEU A 86 -0.99 -3.37 -26.28
CA LEU A 86 0.44 -3.25 -26.07
C LEU A 86 0.81 -4.05 -24.83
N THR A 87 1.96 -4.72 -24.86
CA THR A 87 2.55 -5.33 -23.68
C THR A 87 3.23 -4.28 -22.81
N ASP A 88 3.41 -4.56 -21.52
CA ASP A 88 4.12 -3.66 -20.60
C ASP A 88 5.55 -3.37 -21.07
N ALA A 89 6.20 -4.34 -21.71
CA ALA A 89 7.53 -4.16 -22.30
C ALA A 89 7.50 -3.15 -23.46
N GLN A 90 6.47 -3.22 -24.33
CA GLN A 90 6.29 -2.26 -25.42
C GLN A 90 5.94 -0.87 -24.90
N ILE A 91 5.05 -0.75 -23.90
CA ILE A 91 4.72 0.54 -23.27
C ILE A 91 5.99 1.18 -22.70
N LYS A 92 6.78 0.43 -21.93
CA LYS A 92 8.07 0.90 -21.41
C LYS A 92 9.02 1.34 -22.53
N ALA A 93 9.15 0.54 -23.59
CA ALA A 93 10.02 0.85 -24.72
C ALA A 93 9.58 2.10 -25.48
N ILE A 94 8.27 2.33 -25.63
CA ILE A 94 7.71 3.55 -26.22
C ILE A 94 8.03 4.77 -25.35
N TYR A 95 7.72 4.71 -24.05
CA TYR A 95 7.92 5.85 -23.15
C TYR A 95 9.39 6.19 -22.90
N THR A 96 10.30 5.22 -23.03
CA THR A 96 11.76 5.43 -22.93
C THR A 96 12.43 5.79 -24.27
N GLY A 97 11.67 5.85 -25.37
CA GLY A 97 12.17 6.20 -26.70
C GLY A 97 12.94 5.09 -27.42
N ARG A 98 12.89 3.84 -26.94
CA ARG A 98 13.43 2.66 -27.65
C ARG A 98 12.56 2.27 -28.85
N ILE A 99 11.25 2.47 -28.73
CA ILE A 99 10.30 2.35 -29.85
C ILE A 99 9.75 3.75 -30.14
N THR A 100 9.97 4.23 -31.35
CA THR A 100 9.59 5.60 -31.77
C THR A 100 8.62 5.62 -32.94
N ASN A 101 8.27 4.46 -33.51
CA ASN A 101 7.37 4.33 -34.64
C ASN A 101 6.32 3.23 -34.36
N TRP A 102 5.08 3.51 -34.75
CA TRP A 102 3.94 2.61 -34.56
C TRP A 102 4.07 1.30 -35.33
N ASN A 103 4.79 1.27 -36.46
CA ASN A 103 5.01 0.03 -37.24
C ASN A 103 5.70 -1.08 -36.44
N ALA A 104 6.56 -0.73 -35.48
CA ALA A 104 7.29 -1.67 -34.64
C ALA A 104 6.39 -2.44 -33.65
N VAL A 105 5.14 -1.99 -33.48
CA VAL A 105 4.15 -2.60 -32.58
C VAL A 105 2.84 -2.95 -33.31
N GLY A 106 2.91 -3.16 -34.63
CA GLY A 106 1.77 -3.55 -35.46
C GLY A 106 0.83 -2.41 -35.85
N GLY A 107 1.30 -1.17 -35.74
CA GLY A 107 0.59 0.03 -36.20
C GLY A 107 0.92 0.42 -37.64
N LYS A 108 0.35 1.55 -38.11
CA LYS A 108 0.77 2.19 -39.38
C LYS A 108 2.18 2.76 -39.22
N ASP A 109 2.89 2.93 -40.33
CA ASP A 109 4.13 3.70 -40.33
C ASP A 109 3.84 5.15 -39.90
N GLY A 110 4.47 5.57 -38.81
CA GLY A 110 4.21 6.88 -38.22
C GLY A 110 4.91 7.04 -36.87
N ARG A 111 5.52 8.22 -36.68
CA ARG A 111 6.21 8.56 -35.43
C ARG A 111 5.24 8.59 -34.25
N ILE A 112 5.66 8.00 -33.14
CA ILE A 112 4.90 8.03 -31.88
C ILE A 112 5.11 9.37 -31.19
N THR A 113 4.01 10.00 -30.78
CA THR A 113 4.02 11.18 -29.91
C THR A 113 3.66 10.76 -28.49
N VAL A 114 4.66 10.69 -27.62
CA VAL A 114 4.52 10.36 -26.20
C VAL A 114 4.00 11.58 -25.44
N VAL A 115 2.80 11.43 -24.89
CA VAL A 115 2.16 12.40 -23.99
C VAL A 115 2.39 11.93 -22.56
N ASN A 116 3.10 12.73 -21.78
CA ASN A 116 3.45 12.46 -20.39
C ASN A 116 2.81 13.48 -19.44
N LYS A 117 2.68 13.12 -18.16
CA LYS A 117 2.13 14.02 -17.14
C LYS A 117 3.23 14.89 -16.53
N ALA A 118 2.90 16.11 -16.14
CA ALA A 118 3.77 16.98 -15.36
C ALA A 118 4.07 16.36 -13.97
N GLU A 119 5.16 16.78 -13.34
CA GLU A 119 5.52 16.30 -12.00
C GLU A 119 4.46 16.66 -10.94
N GLY A 120 4.39 15.85 -9.88
CA GLY A 120 3.39 16.00 -8.82
C GLY A 120 1.98 15.47 -9.16
N ARG A 121 1.82 14.76 -10.28
CA ARG A 121 0.55 14.13 -10.68
C ARG A 121 0.52 12.66 -10.26
N SER A 122 -0.53 12.24 -9.54
CA SER A 122 -0.68 10.85 -9.11
C SER A 122 -0.76 9.83 -10.24
N THR A 123 -1.26 10.26 -11.41
CA THR A 123 -1.25 9.40 -12.61
C THR A 123 0.18 9.12 -13.08
N LEU A 124 1.09 10.12 -13.02
CA LEU A 124 2.52 9.93 -13.29
C LEU A 124 3.14 9.01 -12.26
N GLU A 125 2.92 9.29 -10.96
CA GLU A 125 3.50 8.50 -9.88
C GLU A 125 3.11 7.02 -10.00
N LEU A 126 1.84 6.73 -10.25
CA LEU A 126 1.35 5.36 -10.42
C LEU A 126 1.92 4.69 -11.68
N PHE A 127 1.99 5.42 -12.79
CA PHE A 127 2.59 4.94 -14.04
C PHE A 127 4.06 4.56 -13.83
N LEU A 128 4.86 5.46 -13.24
CA LEU A 128 6.28 5.23 -12.95
C LEU A 128 6.49 4.04 -12.01
N GLN A 129 5.68 3.95 -10.94
CA GLN A 129 5.78 2.86 -9.97
C GLN A 129 5.46 1.50 -10.62
N HIS A 130 4.39 1.42 -11.40
CA HIS A 130 3.96 0.18 -12.06
C HIS A 130 4.98 -0.32 -13.08
N PHE A 131 5.54 0.59 -13.89
CA PHE A 131 6.53 0.23 -14.90
C PHE A 131 7.98 0.20 -14.36
N ALA A 132 8.18 0.48 -13.07
CA ALA A 132 9.49 0.60 -12.42
C ALA A 132 10.44 1.55 -13.17
N LEU A 133 9.91 2.70 -13.59
CA LEU A 133 10.65 3.74 -14.32
C LEU A 133 10.92 4.94 -13.42
N LYS A 134 12.01 5.67 -13.70
CA LYS A 134 12.23 7.03 -13.20
C LYS A 134 11.71 8.05 -14.21
N ASN A 135 11.24 9.20 -13.74
CA ASN A 135 10.75 10.27 -14.63
C ASN A 135 11.82 10.72 -15.64
N SER A 136 13.10 10.72 -15.24
CA SER A 136 14.26 11.05 -16.10
C SER A 136 14.46 10.10 -17.29
N GLU A 137 13.90 8.90 -17.22
CA GLU A 137 13.98 7.90 -18.30
C GLU A 137 12.90 8.12 -19.37
N ILE A 138 11.83 8.86 -19.06
CA ILE A 138 10.76 9.14 -20.01
C ILE A 138 11.24 10.16 -21.05
N LYS A 139 10.93 9.92 -22.33
CA LYS A 139 11.23 10.82 -23.46
C LYS A 139 9.94 11.40 -24.05
N PRO A 140 9.27 12.34 -23.34
CA PRO A 140 8.00 12.89 -23.79
C PRO A 140 8.19 13.90 -24.92
N GLN A 141 7.21 13.98 -25.83
CA GLN A 141 7.09 15.08 -26.78
C GLN A 141 6.10 16.14 -26.29
N VAL A 142 5.12 15.73 -25.47
CA VAL A 142 4.14 16.63 -24.87
C VAL A 142 4.05 16.35 -23.37
N VAL A 143 4.08 17.40 -22.55
CA VAL A 143 3.85 17.32 -21.10
C VAL A 143 2.54 18.03 -20.77
N ILE A 144 1.64 17.32 -20.09
CA ILE A 144 0.29 17.80 -19.76
C ILE A 144 0.05 17.83 -18.25
N GLY A 145 -0.79 18.75 -17.79
CA GLY A 145 -1.21 18.79 -16.39
C GLY A 145 -2.36 17.83 -16.10
N GLU A 146 -3.52 18.11 -16.72
CA GLU A 146 -4.79 17.48 -16.39
C GLU A 146 -5.17 16.31 -17.32
N ASN A 147 -6.20 15.55 -16.96
CA ASN A 147 -6.71 14.46 -17.81
C ASN A 147 -7.32 15.00 -19.10
N GLN A 148 -8.11 16.07 -19.00
CA GLN A 148 -8.77 16.67 -20.16
C GLN A 148 -7.77 17.16 -21.21
N GLN A 149 -6.68 17.78 -20.77
CA GLN A 149 -5.61 18.20 -21.68
C GLN A 149 -4.98 17.00 -22.40
N GLY A 150 -4.78 15.87 -21.71
CA GLY A 150 -4.25 14.66 -22.32
C GLY A 150 -5.19 13.99 -23.31
N ILE A 151 -6.46 13.90 -22.96
CA ILE A 151 -7.51 13.37 -23.83
C ILE A 151 -7.58 14.20 -25.11
N LYS A 152 -7.66 15.53 -25.00
CA LYS A 152 -7.66 16.44 -26.16
C LYS A 152 -6.39 16.33 -27.00
N THR A 153 -5.22 16.17 -26.36
CA THR A 153 -3.94 16.00 -27.06
C THR A 153 -3.94 14.73 -27.91
N VAL A 154 -4.42 13.61 -27.36
CA VAL A 154 -4.49 12.32 -28.08
C VAL A 154 -5.58 12.34 -29.14
N ALA A 155 -6.73 12.94 -28.85
CA ALA A 155 -7.82 13.13 -29.81
C ALA A 155 -7.40 13.98 -31.03
N GLY A 156 -6.55 14.99 -30.84
CA GLY A 156 -6.05 15.84 -31.92
C GLY A 156 -4.85 15.26 -32.69
N ASN A 157 -4.26 14.14 -32.25
CA ASN A 157 -3.06 13.58 -32.86
C ASN A 157 -3.15 12.05 -32.99
N PRO A 158 -3.43 11.51 -34.20
CA PRO A 158 -3.49 10.08 -34.46
C PRO A 158 -2.25 9.26 -34.09
N GLY A 159 -1.08 9.91 -34.06
CA GLY A 159 0.19 9.30 -33.67
C GLY A 159 0.48 9.37 -32.16
N ALA A 160 -0.40 9.97 -31.36
CA ALA A 160 -0.16 10.14 -29.93
C ALA A 160 -0.57 8.94 -29.08
N ILE A 161 0.18 8.75 -28.00
CA ILE A 161 -0.11 7.83 -26.91
C ILE A 161 -0.01 8.58 -25.59
N GLY A 162 -0.98 8.36 -24.70
CA GLY A 162 -1.03 8.98 -23.39
C GLY A 162 -1.58 8.03 -22.34
N TYR A 163 -1.63 8.49 -21.10
CA TYR A 163 -2.33 7.78 -20.03
C TYR A 163 -3.10 8.76 -19.14
N VAL A 164 -4.32 8.36 -18.78
CA VAL A 164 -5.30 9.19 -18.06
C VAL A 164 -6.15 8.32 -17.14
N SER A 165 -7.02 8.94 -16.35
CA SER A 165 -8.08 8.20 -15.63
C SER A 165 -8.98 7.48 -16.63
N ILE A 166 -9.26 6.20 -16.36
CA ILE A 166 -10.18 5.38 -17.15
C ILE A 166 -11.57 6.01 -17.14
N GLY A 167 -12.08 6.44 -15.99
CA GLY A 167 -13.39 7.07 -15.90
C GLY A 167 -13.50 8.35 -16.75
N SER A 168 -12.46 9.20 -16.73
CA SER A 168 -12.42 10.38 -17.62
C SER A 168 -12.36 10.01 -19.11
N ALA A 169 -11.62 8.96 -19.46
CA ALA A 169 -11.49 8.53 -20.85
C ALA A 169 -12.77 7.87 -21.38
N GLU A 170 -13.42 6.98 -20.62
CA GLU A 170 -14.70 6.38 -21.00
C GLU A 170 -15.80 7.44 -21.14
N PHE A 171 -15.84 8.43 -20.24
CA PHE A 171 -16.78 9.55 -20.35
C PHE A 171 -16.60 10.31 -21.68
N GLU A 172 -15.37 10.69 -22.02
CA GLU A 172 -15.10 11.46 -23.25
C GLU A 172 -15.27 10.62 -24.52
N GLU A 173 -14.92 9.32 -24.47
CA GLU A 173 -15.18 8.35 -25.55
C GLU A 173 -16.69 8.19 -25.80
N ALA A 174 -17.50 8.10 -24.74
CA ALA A 174 -18.96 8.04 -24.85
C ALA A 174 -19.58 9.34 -25.41
N GLN A 175 -18.91 10.48 -25.26
CA GLN A 175 -19.28 11.77 -25.88
C GLN A 175 -18.76 11.90 -27.33
N GLY A 176 -18.14 10.86 -27.89
CA GLY A 176 -17.67 10.85 -29.28
C GLY A 176 -16.27 11.43 -29.49
N THR A 177 -15.50 11.66 -28.43
CA THR A 177 -14.09 12.07 -28.56
C THR A 177 -13.29 10.94 -29.22
N PRO A 178 -12.46 11.20 -30.25
CA PRO A 178 -11.78 10.16 -31.05
C PRO A 178 -10.56 9.56 -30.33
N ILE A 179 -10.79 9.00 -29.16
CA ILE A 179 -9.82 8.23 -28.37
C ILE A 179 -10.30 6.81 -28.19
N LYS A 180 -9.41 5.93 -27.77
CA LYS A 180 -9.72 4.58 -27.31
C LYS A 180 -8.79 4.18 -26.18
N LEU A 181 -9.31 3.37 -25.26
CA LEU A 181 -8.55 2.78 -24.17
C LEU A 181 -7.92 1.45 -24.62
N LEU A 182 -6.62 1.28 -24.34
CA LEU A 182 -5.91 0.04 -24.63
C LEU A 182 -5.99 -0.91 -23.41
N PRO A 183 -6.21 -2.22 -23.62
CA PRO A 183 -6.16 -3.21 -22.55
C PRO A 183 -4.74 -3.32 -21.98
N MET A 184 -4.66 -3.70 -20.71
CA MET A 184 -3.40 -3.92 -20.01
C MET A 184 -3.39 -5.31 -19.38
N ALA A 185 -2.31 -6.07 -19.58
CA ALA A 185 -2.20 -7.46 -19.12
C ALA A 185 -3.42 -8.34 -19.51
N GLY A 186 -3.99 -8.11 -20.72
CA GLY A 186 -5.16 -8.84 -21.21
C GLY A 186 -6.51 -8.41 -20.62
N VAL A 187 -6.52 -7.42 -19.72
CA VAL A 187 -7.74 -6.88 -19.11
C VAL A 187 -8.12 -5.57 -19.79
N ALA A 188 -9.36 -5.46 -20.26
CA ALA A 188 -9.86 -4.21 -20.85
C ALA A 188 -9.81 -3.08 -19.81
N ALA A 189 -9.29 -1.92 -20.22
CA ALA A 189 -9.24 -0.73 -19.40
C ALA A 189 -10.64 -0.11 -19.34
N SER A 190 -11.47 -0.62 -18.42
CA SER A 190 -12.83 -0.15 -18.22
C SER A 190 -13.16 0.04 -16.75
N VAL A 191 -14.14 0.89 -16.47
CA VAL A 191 -14.61 1.10 -15.09
C VAL A 191 -15.17 -0.17 -14.48
N ALA A 192 -15.79 -1.04 -15.28
CA ALA A 192 -16.24 -2.35 -14.85
C ALA A 192 -15.08 -3.27 -14.40
N ASN A 193 -13.95 -3.27 -15.12
CA ASN A 193 -12.79 -4.10 -14.73
C ASN A 193 -12.02 -3.50 -13.55
N VAL A 194 -11.96 -2.17 -13.47
CA VAL A 194 -11.53 -1.50 -12.24
C VAL A 194 -12.48 -1.95 -11.12
N ARG A 195 -13.82 -1.94 -11.32
CA ARG A 195 -14.90 -2.34 -10.38
C ARG A 195 -14.71 -3.72 -9.79
N ASN A 196 -14.30 -4.66 -10.62
CA ASN A 196 -14.11 -6.03 -10.19
C ASN A 196 -12.71 -6.31 -9.64
N GLY A 197 -11.86 -5.28 -9.48
CA GLY A 197 -10.49 -5.42 -8.99
C GLY A 197 -9.57 -6.18 -9.95
N ARG A 198 -9.97 -6.32 -11.22
CA ARG A 198 -9.23 -7.08 -12.24
C ARG A 198 -8.22 -6.22 -12.98
N PHE A 199 -8.44 -4.90 -13.03
CA PHE A 199 -7.54 -4.01 -13.74
C PHE A 199 -6.26 -3.71 -12.92
N PRO A 200 -5.06 -3.87 -13.50
CA PRO A 200 -3.80 -3.85 -12.75
C PRO A 200 -3.40 -2.48 -12.20
N LEU A 201 -3.79 -1.40 -12.90
CA LEU A 201 -3.45 -0.02 -12.53
C LEU A 201 -4.62 0.69 -11.82
N ALA A 202 -5.17 0.06 -10.78
CA ALA A 202 -6.23 0.64 -9.96
C ALA A 202 -5.66 1.51 -8.82
N ARG A 203 -6.40 2.55 -8.43
CA ARG A 203 -6.02 3.47 -7.34
C ARG A 203 -7.23 3.95 -6.54
N PRO A 204 -7.06 4.20 -5.23
CA PRO A 204 -8.09 4.83 -4.43
C PRO A 204 -8.19 6.33 -4.73
N LEU A 205 -9.41 6.84 -4.69
CA LEU A 205 -9.74 8.25 -4.66
C LEU A 205 -10.08 8.63 -3.22
N ASN A 206 -9.21 9.42 -2.60
CA ASN A 206 -9.21 9.74 -1.19
C ASN A 206 -9.56 11.20 -0.94
N LEU A 207 -10.39 11.43 0.07
CA LEU A 207 -10.42 12.67 0.83
C LEU A 207 -9.49 12.50 2.02
N VAL A 208 -8.59 13.45 2.28
CA VAL A 208 -7.59 13.36 3.35
C VAL A 208 -7.76 14.47 4.36
N THR A 209 -7.56 14.16 5.65
CA THR A 209 -7.64 15.14 6.74
C THR A 209 -6.44 15.02 7.66
N LYS A 210 -6.07 16.11 8.33
CA LYS A 210 -5.11 16.07 9.43
C LYS A 210 -5.73 15.37 10.63
N GLY A 211 -5.29 14.14 10.91
CA GLY A 211 -5.92 13.30 11.95
C GLY A 211 -7.40 13.01 11.69
N ALA A 212 -8.16 12.76 12.76
CA ALA A 212 -9.58 12.45 12.69
C ALA A 212 -10.42 13.68 12.28
N PRO A 213 -11.35 13.55 11.32
CA PRO A 213 -12.18 14.68 10.90
C PRO A 213 -13.18 15.09 11.99
N ALA A 214 -13.46 16.38 12.09
CA ALA A 214 -14.44 16.96 13.01
C ALA A 214 -15.38 17.95 12.30
N GLY A 215 -16.49 18.32 12.95
CA GLY A 215 -17.43 19.32 12.48
C GLY A 215 -17.96 19.07 11.07
N TRP A 216 -17.97 20.11 10.24
CA TRP A 216 -18.43 20.05 8.84
C TRP A 216 -17.59 19.12 7.97
N SER A 217 -16.28 19.04 8.19
CA SER A 217 -15.42 18.12 7.43
C SER A 217 -15.82 16.66 7.64
N ARG A 218 -16.14 16.27 8.89
CA ARG A 218 -16.63 14.92 9.20
C ARG A 218 -17.96 14.63 8.50
N ARG A 219 -18.94 15.53 8.63
CA ARG A 219 -20.26 15.37 8.02
C ARG A 219 -20.18 15.25 6.49
N PHE A 220 -19.33 16.06 5.87
CA PHE A 220 -19.11 15.99 4.43
C PHE A 220 -18.45 14.68 4.00
N ILE A 221 -17.40 14.23 4.70
CA ILE A 221 -16.73 12.95 4.42
C ILE A 221 -17.68 11.76 4.60
N ASP A 222 -18.46 11.76 5.67
CA ASP A 222 -19.45 10.71 5.95
C ASP A 222 -20.52 10.67 4.84
N PHE A 223 -20.98 11.85 4.38
CA PHE A 223 -21.89 11.96 3.23
C PHE A 223 -21.26 11.46 1.93
N ALA A 224 -20.02 11.88 1.64
CA ALA A 224 -19.26 11.47 0.45
C ALA A 224 -18.95 9.97 0.41
N ARG A 225 -19.01 9.27 1.55
CA ARG A 225 -18.85 7.82 1.66
C ARG A 225 -20.17 7.07 1.76
N SER A 226 -21.28 7.79 1.93
CA SER A 226 -22.60 7.18 2.08
C SER A 226 -23.15 6.67 0.75
N GLY A 227 -24.16 5.79 0.80
CA GLY A 227 -24.86 5.33 -0.39
C GLY A 227 -25.61 6.43 -1.18
N LYS A 228 -25.79 7.62 -0.59
CA LYS A 228 -26.52 8.75 -1.19
C LYS A 228 -25.77 9.42 -2.36
N VAL A 229 -24.51 9.07 -2.57
CA VAL A 229 -23.67 9.60 -3.65
C VAL A 229 -23.29 8.52 -4.66
N ASN A 230 -23.84 7.30 -4.55
CA ASN A 230 -23.49 6.18 -5.43
C ASN A 230 -23.79 6.50 -6.90
N ASP A 231 -24.93 7.12 -7.15
CA ASP A 231 -25.32 7.58 -8.47
C ASP A 231 -24.33 8.62 -9.02
N LEU A 232 -23.80 9.52 -8.18
CA LEU A 232 -22.76 10.48 -8.60
C LEU A 232 -21.44 9.80 -8.90
N VAL A 233 -21.05 8.81 -8.09
CA VAL A 233 -19.83 8.03 -8.29
C VAL A 233 -19.92 7.22 -9.58
N GLU A 234 -21.07 6.58 -9.84
CA GLU A 234 -21.33 5.83 -11.08
C GLU A 234 -21.45 6.76 -12.29
N ALA A 235 -22.11 7.92 -12.16
CA ALA A 235 -22.21 8.92 -13.24
C ALA A 235 -20.85 9.52 -13.62
N GLN A 236 -19.90 9.55 -12.69
CA GLN A 236 -18.51 9.95 -12.93
C GLN A 236 -17.61 8.77 -13.30
N PHE A 237 -18.20 7.61 -13.62
CA PHE A 237 -17.47 6.44 -14.11
C PHE A 237 -16.41 5.99 -13.09
N PHE A 238 -16.75 6.00 -11.79
CA PHE A 238 -15.89 5.48 -10.71
C PHE A 238 -16.55 4.31 -9.97
N ARG A 239 -15.77 3.56 -9.17
CA ARG A 239 -16.35 2.55 -8.26
C ARG A 239 -16.79 3.18 -6.96
N TRP A 240 -17.97 2.83 -6.49
CA TRP A 240 -18.27 2.92 -5.06
C TRP A 240 -17.67 1.75 -4.29
N LEU A 241 -17.12 2.02 -3.10
CA LEU A 241 -16.75 0.99 -2.14
C LEU A 241 -18.03 0.44 -1.52
N SER A 242 -18.61 -0.59 -2.15
CA SER A 242 -19.74 -1.30 -1.55
C SER A 242 -19.37 -1.80 -0.15
N PRO A 243 -20.32 -1.83 0.81
CA PRO A 243 -20.14 -2.43 2.13
C PRO A 243 -19.77 -3.92 2.09
N MET A 244 -19.69 -4.55 0.92
CA MET A 244 -19.17 -5.92 0.75
C MET A 244 -17.72 -6.10 1.20
N MET A 245 -16.90 -5.04 1.30
CA MET A 245 -15.57 -5.15 1.94
C MET A 245 -15.63 -5.18 3.49
N ALA A 246 -16.77 -4.79 4.09
CA ALA A 246 -16.98 -4.93 5.52
C ALA A 246 -17.31 -6.39 5.90
N LEU A 247 -17.81 -7.22 4.98
CA LEU A 247 -18.16 -8.62 5.27
C LEU A 247 -16.94 -9.50 5.58
N PRO A 248 -15.83 -9.48 4.80
CA PRO A 248 -14.61 -10.22 5.17
C PRO A 248 -13.98 -9.69 6.46
N ALA A 249 -13.97 -8.37 6.66
CA ALA A 249 -13.43 -7.75 7.86
C ALA A 249 -14.25 -8.10 9.11
N ALA A 250 -15.58 -8.07 9.00
CA ALA A 250 -16.49 -8.53 10.03
C ALA A 250 -16.32 -10.04 10.28
N GLY A 251 -16.16 -10.84 9.23
CA GLY A 251 -15.88 -12.28 9.35
C GLY A 251 -14.59 -12.56 10.13
N ALA A 252 -13.50 -11.86 9.81
CA ALA A 252 -12.24 -11.98 10.54
C ALA A 252 -12.39 -11.53 12.00
N ALA A 253 -13.09 -10.42 12.25
CA ALA A 253 -13.37 -9.94 13.60
C ALA A 253 -14.27 -10.92 14.39
N SER A 254 -15.27 -11.53 13.74
CA SER A 254 -16.13 -12.55 14.33
C SER A 254 -15.36 -13.81 14.66
N ILE A 255 -14.46 -14.27 13.78
CA ILE A 255 -13.57 -15.40 14.08
C ILE A 255 -12.69 -15.08 15.28
N LEU A 256 -12.11 -13.88 15.34
CA LEU A 256 -11.31 -13.45 16.48
C LEU A 256 -12.14 -13.45 17.78
N LEU A 257 -13.36 -12.90 17.74
CA LEU A 257 -14.27 -12.88 18.89
C LEU A 257 -14.70 -14.30 19.32
N LEU A 258 -14.93 -15.20 18.36
CA LEU A 258 -15.23 -16.61 18.63
C LEU A 258 -14.04 -17.32 19.28
N VAL A 259 -12.82 -17.11 18.77
CA VAL A 259 -11.59 -17.64 19.37
C VAL A 259 -11.41 -17.08 20.78
N LEU A 260 -11.60 -15.78 20.97
CA LEU A 260 -11.49 -15.15 22.29
C LEU A 260 -12.53 -15.69 23.26
N GLY A 261 -13.80 -15.82 22.81
CA GLY A 261 -14.89 -16.38 23.60
C GLY A 261 -14.67 -17.85 23.95
N PHE A 262 -14.15 -18.64 23.01
CA PHE A 262 -13.74 -20.03 23.25
C PHE A 262 -12.63 -20.12 24.29
N LEU A 263 -11.56 -19.33 24.13
CA LEU A 263 -10.46 -19.28 25.10
C LEU A 263 -10.92 -18.86 26.48
N LEU A 264 -11.80 -17.86 26.58
CA LEU A 264 -12.37 -17.42 27.86
C LEU A 264 -13.26 -18.51 28.49
N ARG A 265 -14.08 -19.19 27.70
CA ARG A 265 -14.93 -20.29 28.18
C ARG A 265 -14.10 -21.45 28.72
N GLU A 266 -13.03 -21.84 28.01
CA GLU A 266 -12.14 -22.91 28.44
C GLU A 266 -11.26 -22.51 29.63
N ALA A 267 -10.87 -21.22 29.73
CA ALA A 267 -10.11 -20.71 30.85
C ALA A 267 -10.96 -20.42 32.10
N TRP A 268 -12.28 -20.21 31.97
CA TRP A 268 -13.16 -19.82 33.07
C TRP A 268 -13.13 -20.78 34.27
N PRO A 269 -13.19 -22.12 34.09
CA PRO A 269 -13.11 -23.05 35.20
C PRO A 269 -11.79 -22.97 35.99
N LEU A 270 -10.71 -22.48 35.37
CA LEU A 270 -9.42 -22.29 36.02
C LEU A 270 -9.32 -20.95 36.78
N LEU A 271 -10.16 -19.97 36.42
CA LEU A 271 -10.12 -18.60 36.95
C LEU A 271 -11.11 -18.38 38.11
N ASP A 272 -12.12 -19.22 38.24
CA ASP A 272 -13.10 -19.15 39.33
C ASP A 272 -12.46 -19.49 40.70
N GLY A 273 -12.99 -18.92 41.78
CA GLY A 273 -12.61 -19.28 43.17
C GLY A 273 -11.12 -19.11 43.54
N ALA A 274 -10.54 -17.93 43.33
CA ALA A 274 -9.14 -17.57 43.66
C ALA A 274 -8.02 -18.31 42.88
N GLY A 275 -8.39 -19.06 41.83
CA GLY A 275 -7.45 -19.81 40.97
C GLY A 275 -6.39 -18.95 40.28
N TRP A 276 -6.62 -17.65 40.10
CA TRP A 276 -5.66 -16.76 39.44
C TRP A 276 -4.35 -16.57 40.22
N LEU A 277 -4.38 -16.65 41.56
CA LEU A 277 -3.17 -16.55 42.39
C LEU A 277 -2.26 -17.78 42.21
N ARG A 278 -2.84 -18.93 41.86
CA ARG A 278 -2.11 -20.19 41.62
C ARG A 278 -1.17 -20.08 40.43
N PHE A 279 -1.50 -19.23 39.44
CA PHE A 279 -0.61 -18.94 38.32
C PHE A 279 0.73 -18.32 38.75
N PHE A 280 0.80 -17.70 39.92
CA PHE A 280 2.02 -17.07 40.44
C PHE A 280 2.58 -17.76 41.68
N ALA A 281 1.75 -18.48 42.43
CA ALA A 281 2.13 -19.16 43.66
C ALA A 281 2.55 -20.62 43.47
N ASP A 282 2.04 -21.32 42.44
CA ASP A 282 2.33 -22.74 42.23
C ASP A 282 3.77 -22.95 41.72
N GLN A 283 4.36 -24.09 42.10
CA GLN A 283 5.73 -24.50 41.77
C GLN A 283 5.82 -25.08 40.33
N GLY A 284 5.46 -24.26 39.34
CA GLY A 284 5.58 -24.60 37.91
C GLY A 284 4.30 -25.06 37.24
N TRP A 285 4.39 -25.27 35.92
CA TRP A 285 3.26 -25.58 35.05
C TRP A 285 3.12 -27.09 34.82
N HIS A 286 2.34 -27.77 35.66
CA HIS A 286 2.02 -29.19 35.56
C HIS A 286 0.50 -29.40 35.65
N PRO A 287 -0.25 -29.17 34.55
CA PRO A 287 -1.72 -29.25 34.55
C PRO A 287 -2.28 -30.62 34.96
N LEU A 288 -1.55 -31.71 34.68
CA LEU A 288 -1.93 -33.07 35.08
C LEU A 288 -1.87 -33.28 36.60
N GLU A 289 -1.08 -32.47 37.29
CA GLU A 289 -0.89 -32.51 38.74
C GLU A 289 -1.63 -31.36 39.45
N ASN A 290 -2.51 -30.64 38.74
CA ASN A 290 -3.21 -29.44 39.22
C ASN A 290 -2.27 -28.30 39.68
N LEU A 291 -1.09 -28.17 39.07
CA LEU A 291 -0.17 -27.04 39.28
C LEU A 291 -0.16 -26.13 38.04
N PHE A 292 -0.40 -24.84 38.25
CA PHE A 292 -0.56 -23.89 37.14
C PHE A 292 0.46 -22.73 37.16
N GLY A 293 1.61 -22.91 37.79
CA GLY A 293 2.63 -21.86 37.94
C GLY A 293 3.20 -21.37 36.62
N LEU A 294 2.78 -20.18 36.18
CA LEU A 294 3.25 -19.48 34.98
C LEU A 294 4.55 -18.70 35.22
N ALA A 295 4.89 -18.37 36.47
CA ALA A 295 6.04 -17.55 36.80
C ALA A 295 7.36 -18.03 36.15
N PRO A 296 7.71 -19.33 36.14
CA PRO A 296 8.91 -19.81 35.46
C PRO A 296 8.88 -19.60 33.95
N MET A 297 7.71 -19.74 33.31
CA MET A 297 7.55 -19.54 31.86
C MET A 297 7.71 -18.06 31.48
N LEU A 298 7.14 -17.16 32.29
CA LEU A 298 7.25 -15.71 32.11
C LEU A 298 8.71 -15.26 32.29
N TRP A 299 9.37 -15.68 33.38
CA TRP A 299 10.77 -15.36 33.62
C TRP A 299 11.70 -15.96 32.57
N ALA A 300 11.47 -17.20 32.13
CA ALA A 300 12.26 -17.83 31.07
C ALA A 300 12.10 -17.08 29.74
N THR A 301 10.89 -16.66 29.40
CA THR A 301 10.60 -15.90 28.16
C THR A 301 11.27 -14.53 28.20
N LEU A 302 11.13 -13.81 29.33
CA LEU A 302 11.74 -12.50 29.50
C LEU A 302 13.28 -12.61 29.45
N ALA A 303 13.86 -13.57 30.18
CA ALA A 303 15.30 -13.79 30.19
C ALA A 303 15.82 -14.22 28.81
N ALA A 304 15.06 -15.04 28.06
CA ALA A 304 15.41 -15.45 26.72
C ALA A 304 15.40 -14.26 25.75
N ALA A 305 14.36 -13.43 25.80
CA ALA A 305 14.21 -12.24 24.97
C ALA A 305 15.29 -11.19 25.28
N SER A 306 15.48 -10.87 26.56
CA SER A 306 16.51 -9.91 27.00
C SER A 306 17.91 -10.40 26.68
N GLY A 307 18.22 -11.67 26.96
CA GLY A 307 19.51 -12.27 26.62
C GLY A 307 19.77 -12.28 25.11
N ALA A 308 18.76 -12.60 24.32
CA ALA A 308 18.87 -12.59 22.87
C ALA A 308 19.14 -11.17 22.33
N LEU A 309 18.44 -10.16 22.86
CA LEU A 309 18.65 -8.77 22.48
C LEU A 309 20.05 -8.27 22.88
N LEU A 310 20.50 -8.62 24.09
CA LEU A 310 21.85 -8.27 24.58
C LEU A 310 22.96 -8.83 23.68
N LEU A 311 22.76 -10.01 23.08
CA LEU A 311 23.71 -10.59 22.14
C LEU A 311 23.54 -10.05 20.71
N ALA A 312 22.31 -9.95 20.22
CA ALA A 312 22.02 -9.59 18.84
C ALA A 312 22.27 -8.11 18.56
N ALA A 313 21.96 -7.21 19.51
CA ALA A 313 22.03 -5.78 19.27
C ALA A 313 23.47 -5.27 19.04
N PRO A 314 24.48 -5.64 19.84
CA PRO A 314 25.86 -5.26 19.58
C PRO A 314 26.36 -5.79 18.23
N VAL A 315 26.04 -7.04 17.90
CA VAL A 315 26.44 -7.69 16.64
C VAL A 315 25.80 -6.99 15.44
N GLY A 316 24.49 -6.75 15.50
CA GLY A 316 23.75 -6.06 14.45
C GLY A 316 24.25 -4.63 14.24
N LEU A 317 24.43 -3.87 15.34
CA LEU A 317 24.92 -2.49 15.28
C LEU A 317 26.35 -2.41 14.77
N ALA A 318 27.25 -3.27 15.26
CA ALA A 318 28.63 -3.34 14.78
C ALA A 318 28.68 -3.67 13.28
N GLY A 319 27.83 -4.58 12.80
CA GLY A 319 27.70 -4.89 11.38
C GLY A 319 27.26 -3.69 10.53
N VAL A 320 26.30 -2.91 11.02
CA VAL A 320 25.85 -1.68 10.36
C VAL A 320 26.96 -0.63 10.34
N ILE A 321 27.63 -0.39 11.46
CA ILE A 321 28.75 0.57 11.56
C ILE A 321 29.88 0.15 10.62
N PHE A 322 30.27 -1.13 10.64
CA PHE A 322 31.30 -1.66 9.76
C PHE A 322 30.93 -1.47 8.29
N THR A 323 29.74 -1.88 7.88
CA THR A 323 29.31 -1.76 6.47
C THR A 323 29.13 -0.33 6.00
N ARG A 324 28.84 0.62 6.91
CA ARG A 324 28.66 2.02 6.58
C ARG A 324 29.96 2.80 6.53
N PHE A 325 30.85 2.61 7.51
CA PHE A 325 32.02 3.48 7.70
C PHE A 325 33.35 2.82 7.33
N PHE A 326 33.47 1.49 7.41
CA PHE A 326 34.77 0.82 7.27
C PHE A 326 34.86 -0.12 6.06
N ALA A 327 33.76 -0.77 5.66
CA ALA A 327 33.80 -1.81 4.66
C ALA A 327 33.89 -1.25 3.22
N PRO A 328 34.77 -1.80 2.38
CA PRO A 328 34.80 -1.49 0.95
C PRO A 328 33.51 -1.97 0.27
N PRO A 329 33.09 -1.33 -0.86
CA PRO A 329 31.82 -1.62 -1.53
C PRO A 329 31.49 -3.10 -1.80
N PRO A 330 32.43 -3.97 -2.25
CA PRO A 330 32.12 -5.38 -2.48
C PRO A 330 31.84 -6.15 -1.18
N VAL A 331 32.59 -5.88 -0.11
CA VAL A 331 32.42 -6.52 1.20
C VAL A 331 31.09 -6.11 1.83
N ALA A 332 30.75 -4.83 1.74
CA ALA A 332 29.46 -4.33 2.22
C ALA A 332 28.27 -4.96 1.46
N ARG A 333 28.42 -5.20 0.15
CA ARG A 333 27.41 -5.88 -0.68
C ARG A 333 27.23 -7.34 -0.26
N LEU A 334 28.33 -8.07 -0.08
CA LEU A 334 28.32 -9.46 0.37
C LEU A 334 27.67 -9.58 1.76
N TYR A 335 28.06 -8.74 2.72
CA TYR A 335 27.49 -8.75 4.07
C TYR A 335 25.98 -8.49 4.07
N ARG A 336 25.50 -7.49 3.31
CA ARG A 336 24.06 -7.23 3.14
C ARG A 336 23.32 -8.40 2.51
N MET A 337 23.91 -9.06 1.52
CA MET A 337 23.34 -10.26 0.92
C MET A 337 23.21 -11.38 1.95
N MET A 338 24.23 -11.61 2.77
CA MET A 338 24.16 -12.62 3.84
C MET A 338 23.10 -12.30 4.89
N LEU A 339 22.97 -11.03 5.32
CA LEU A 339 21.91 -10.61 6.23
C LEU A 339 20.51 -10.77 5.61
N ALA A 340 20.34 -10.44 4.33
CA ALA A 340 19.08 -10.63 3.62
C ALA A 340 18.71 -12.11 3.50
N LEU A 341 19.69 -12.98 3.25
CA LEU A 341 19.50 -14.43 3.26
C LEU A 341 19.09 -14.93 4.65
N LEU A 342 19.76 -14.45 5.70
CA LEU A 342 19.44 -14.79 7.10
C LEU A 342 18.02 -14.34 7.48
N ALA A 343 17.62 -13.14 7.06
CA ALA A 343 16.26 -12.61 7.27
C ALA A 343 15.17 -13.43 6.55
N GLY A 344 15.52 -14.03 5.40
CA GLY A 344 14.59 -14.81 4.58
C GLY A 344 14.34 -16.24 5.08
N ILE A 345 15.12 -16.74 6.05
CA ILE A 345 14.94 -18.08 6.60
C ILE A 345 13.69 -18.09 7.50
N PRO A 346 12.70 -18.96 7.25
CA PRO A 346 11.52 -19.07 8.11
C PRO A 346 11.89 -19.42 9.56
N SER A 347 11.20 -18.83 10.54
CA SER A 347 11.45 -19.04 11.98
C SER A 347 11.47 -20.51 12.40
N VAL A 348 10.60 -21.34 11.80
CA VAL A 348 10.53 -22.78 12.08
C VAL A 348 11.83 -23.51 11.76
N VAL A 349 12.59 -23.05 10.77
CA VAL A 349 13.87 -23.65 10.37
C VAL A 349 14.93 -23.39 11.45
N TYR A 350 14.98 -22.17 12.00
CA TYR A 350 15.86 -21.85 13.13
C TYR A 350 15.54 -22.67 14.38
N CYS A 351 14.26 -22.83 14.70
CA CYS A 351 13.84 -23.66 15.83
C CYS A 351 14.23 -25.13 15.63
N LEU A 352 14.00 -25.70 14.44
CA LEU A 352 14.35 -27.08 14.13
C LEU A 352 15.87 -27.32 14.17
N TRP A 353 16.64 -26.41 13.55
CA TRP A 353 18.10 -26.45 13.62
C TRP A 353 18.60 -26.33 15.06
N GLY A 354 18.02 -25.41 15.84
CA GLY A 354 18.33 -25.22 17.24
C GLY A 354 18.12 -26.47 18.07
N LEU A 355 16.99 -27.16 17.87
CA LEU A 355 16.65 -28.38 18.61
C LEU A 355 17.51 -29.58 18.19
N THR A 356 17.83 -29.71 16.91
CA THR A 356 18.55 -30.88 16.38
C THR A 356 20.07 -30.76 16.47
N VAL A 357 20.61 -29.55 16.39
CA VAL A 357 22.04 -29.29 16.34
C VAL A 357 22.50 -28.55 17.60
N LEU A 358 21.99 -27.34 17.83
CA LEU A 358 22.51 -26.46 18.89
C LEU A 358 22.32 -27.05 20.29
N VAL A 359 21.15 -27.61 20.58
CA VAL A 359 20.85 -28.29 21.85
C VAL A 359 21.83 -29.45 22.09
N ARG A 360 22.14 -30.26 21.07
CA ARG A 360 23.09 -31.37 21.20
C ARG A 360 24.51 -30.87 21.44
N LEU A 361 24.91 -29.79 20.79
CA LEU A 361 26.22 -29.15 20.99
C LEU A 361 26.35 -28.62 22.42
N ILE A 362 25.32 -27.95 22.94
CA ILE A 362 25.31 -27.46 24.32
C ILE A 362 25.36 -28.63 25.30
N ALA A 363 24.59 -29.70 25.06
CA ALA A 363 24.56 -30.88 25.92
C ALA A 363 25.94 -31.56 26.09
N ARG A 364 26.82 -31.48 25.07
CA ARG A 364 28.19 -32.01 25.17
C ARG A 364 29.04 -31.27 26.21
N TRP A 365 28.72 -30.02 26.50
CA TRP A 365 29.47 -29.17 27.43
C TRP A 365 28.74 -28.99 28.76
N GLN A 366 27.42 -28.83 28.73
CA GLN A 366 26.57 -28.72 29.90
C GLN A 366 25.18 -29.29 29.61
N ALA A 367 24.83 -30.39 30.29
CA ALA A 367 23.49 -30.97 30.25
C ALA A 367 22.56 -30.28 31.28
N PRO A 368 21.25 -30.13 31.00
CA PRO A 368 20.56 -30.47 29.76
C PRO A 368 20.83 -29.45 28.64
N GLY A 369 20.96 -29.94 27.41
CA GLY A 369 21.18 -29.08 26.24
C GLY A 369 20.00 -28.16 25.93
N ALA A 370 18.78 -28.63 26.19
CA ALA A 370 17.56 -27.84 26.11
C ALA A 370 17.53 -26.89 27.32
N SER A 371 18.06 -25.69 27.11
CA SER A 371 18.33 -24.72 28.19
C SER A 371 18.00 -23.30 27.74
N LEU A 372 17.91 -22.39 28.71
CA LEU A 372 17.74 -20.96 28.45
C LEU A 372 18.81 -20.40 27.51
N ARG A 373 20.05 -20.91 27.59
CA ARG A 373 21.15 -20.51 26.70
C ARG A 373 20.88 -20.90 25.25
N ALA A 374 20.35 -22.11 25.02
CA ALA A 374 19.97 -22.55 23.69
C ALA A 374 18.90 -21.60 23.10
N ALA A 375 17.88 -21.27 23.89
CA ALA A 375 16.82 -20.34 23.48
C ALA A 375 17.38 -18.94 23.15
N ILE A 376 18.24 -18.39 24.03
CA ILE A 376 18.90 -17.09 23.82
C ILE A 376 19.68 -17.05 22.50
N LEU A 377 20.47 -18.08 22.21
CA LEU A 377 21.32 -18.12 21.02
C LEU A 377 20.50 -18.25 19.72
N ILE A 378 19.46 -19.09 19.71
CA ILE A 378 18.57 -19.23 18.56
C ILE A 378 17.84 -17.91 18.29
N LEU A 379 17.27 -17.31 19.33
CA LEU A 379 16.57 -16.04 19.21
C LEU A 379 17.52 -14.91 18.80
N ALA A 380 18.75 -14.87 19.34
CA ALA A 380 19.74 -13.87 18.95
C ALA A 380 20.03 -13.96 17.46
N LEU A 381 20.25 -15.16 16.92
CA LEU A 381 20.48 -15.39 15.49
C LEU A 381 19.32 -14.89 14.62
N MET A 382 18.08 -15.10 15.07
CA MET A 382 16.88 -14.63 14.39
C MET A 382 16.70 -13.10 14.46
N ILE A 383 17.17 -12.46 15.53
CA ILE A 383 17.02 -11.02 15.78
C ILE A 383 18.14 -10.20 15.09
N VAL A 384 19.35 -10.76 14.92
CA VAL A 384 20.47 -10.06 14.24
C VAL A 384 20.06 -9.37 12.93
N PRO A 385 19.36 -10.01 11.96
CA PRO A 385 19.00 -9.36 10.71
C PRO A 385 17.92 -8.28 10.86
N THR A 386 17.09 -8.31 11.92
CA THR A 386 16.07 -7.27 12.16
C THR A 386 16.67 -6.04 12.84
N VAL A 387 17.71 -6.21 13.66
CA VAL A 387 18.41 -5.11 14.35
C VAL A 387 19.47 -4.43 13.47
N ALA A 388 19.88 -5.07 12.37
CA ALA A 388 20.76 -4.48 11.36
C ALA A 388 19.96 -3.95 10.16
N PRO A 389 19.30 -2.77 10.23
CA PRO A 389 18.53 -2.25 9.10
C PRO A 389 19.45 -2.08 7.90
N VAL A 390 19.02 -2.62 6.76
CA VAL A 390 19.68 -2.45 5.47
C VAL A 390 19.46 -1.01 5.04
N LEU A 391 20.27 -0.09 5.55
CA LEU A 391 20.25 1.31 5.15
C LEU A 391 20.88 1.42 3.76
N PRO A 392 20.18 1.96 2.75
CA PRO A 392 20.81 2.32 1.49
C PRO A 392 21.86 3.41 1.77
N ARG A 393 23.02 3.30 1.11
CA ARG A 393 24.03 4.36 1.08
C ARG A 393 23.57 5.50 0.18
#